data_AF-A0A485MG25-F1
#
_entry.id   AF-A0A485MG25-F1
#
_cell.length_a   1.000
_cell.length_b   1.000
_cell.length_c   1.000
_cell.angle_alpha   90.00
_cell.angle_beta   90.00
_cell.angle_gamma   90.00
#
_symmetry.space_group_name_H-M   'P 1'
#
loop_
_entity.id
_entity.type
_entity.pdbx_description
1 polymer ?
#
loop_
_entity_poly.entity_id
_entity_poly.type
_entity_poly.pdbx_seq_one_letter_code
_entity_poly.pdbx_strand_id
1 'polypeptide(L)' 'MGKPRKIKTDNGNAYTSKSFTEFCRRLRIEHTTGIAYNSTGQAIVERAHLTLKQYLQKLKEGEILKRKIKYSP' A
#
# COMPACT_ATOMS: atom_id res chain seq x y z
N MET A 1 -7.78 -11.37 -7.81
CA MET A 1 -6.87 -10.49 -8.57
C MET A 1 -5.78 -11.35 -9.17
N GLY A 2 -5.57 -11.30 -10.48
CA GLY A 2 -4.57 -12.14 -11.16
C GLY A 2 -3.16 -11.56 -11.10
N LYS A 3 -2.22 -12.25 -11.74
CA LYS A 3 -0.83 -11.80 -11.85
C LYS A 3 -0.72 -10.52 -12.71
N PRO A 4 -0.14 -9.43 -12.19
CA PRO A 4 0.00 -8.20 -12.96
C PRO A 4 1.06 -8.35 -14.05
N ARG A 5 0.88 -7.62 -15.17
CA ARG A 5 1.90 -7.51 -16.22
C ARG A 5 2.96 -6.47 -15.90
N LYS A 6 2.56 -5.38 -15.24
CA LYS A 6 3.43 -4.25 -14.88
C LYS A 6 3.21 -3.83 -13.43
N ILE A 7 4.28 -3.47 -12.75
CA ILE A 7 4.25 -2.86 -11.41
C ILE A 7 5.05 -1.56 -11.46
N LYS A 8 4.47 -0.50 -10.89
CA LYS A 8 5.14 0.79 -10.73
C LYS A 8 5.28 1.10 -9.24
N THR A 9 6.51 1.34 -8.78
CA THR A 9 6.81 1.67 -7.37
C THR A 9 7.60 2.97 -7.28
N ASP A 10 7.84 3.47 -6.07
CA ASP A 10 8.86 4.49 -5.83
C ASP A 10 10.30 3.91 -5.99
N ASN A 11 11.31 4.78 -5.82
CA ASN A 11 12.74 4.42 -5.84
C ASN A 11 13.26 3.96 -4.46
N GLY A 12 12.39 3.56 -3.54
CA GLY A 12 12.81 3.09 -2.23
C GLY A 12 13.72 1.85 -2.34
N ASN A 13 14.70 1.75 -1.44
CA ASN A 13 15.73 0.70 -1.44
C ASN A 13 15.15 -0.73 -1.51
N ALA A 14 13.96 -0.95 -0.95
CA ALA A 14 13.28 -2.24 -1.03
C ALA A 14 12.95 -2.63 -2.48
N TYR A 15 12.48 -1.68 -3.29
CA TYR A 15 12.04 -1.91 -4.67
C TYR A 15 13.19 -1.78 -5.68
N THR A 16 14.28 -1.11 -5.35
CA THR A 16 15.49 -1.03 -6.20
C THR A 16 16.50 -2.15 -5.91
N SER A 17 16.20 -3.04 -4.96
CA SER A 17 17.06 -4.16 -4.60
C SER A 17 17.19 -5.21 -5.73
N LYS A 18 18.33 -5.89 -5.76
CA LYS A 18 18.58 -7.00 -6.72
C LYS A 18 17.57 -8.13 -6.54
N SER A 19 17.24 -8.48 -5.30
CA SER A 19 16.27 -9.54 -4.99
C SER A 19 14.89 -9.22 -5.54
N PHE A 20 14.42 -7.97 -5.40
CA PHE A 20 13.14 -7.54 -5.95
C PHE A 20 13.14 -7.55 -7.49
N THR A 21 14.23 -7.09 -8.09
CA THR A 21 14.41 -7.10 -9.55
C THR A 21 14.36 -8.54 -10.10
N GLU A 22 15.06 -9.48 -9.45
CA GLU A 22 15.05 -10.89 -9.82
C GLU A 22 13.67 -11.54 -9.64
N PHE A 23 12.94 -11.17 -8.58
CA PHE A 23 11.57 -11.59 -8.36
C PHE A 23 10.66 -11.15 -9.53
N CYS A 24 10.69 -9.87 -9.92
CA CYS A 24 9.92 -9.37 -11.05
C CYS A 24 10.30 -10.07 -12.36
N ARG A 25 11.61 -10.27 -12.61
CA ARG A 25 12.11 -10.98 -13.79
C ARG A 25 11.62 -12.43 -13.87
N ARG A 26 11.73 -13.19 -12.76
CA ARG A 26 11.24 -14.58 -12.67
C ARG A 26 9.75 -14.66 -12.96
N LEU A 27 9.00 -13.68 -12.46
CA LEU A 27 7.57 -13.58 -12.69
C LEU A 27 7.24 -12.91 -14.03
N ARG A 28 8.18 -12.53 -14.90
CA ARG A 28 7.88 -11.82 -16.16
C ARG A 28 6.97 -10.59 -15.92
N ILE A 29 7.22 -9.88 -14.82
CA ILE A 29 6.55 -8.63 -14.47
C ILE A 29 7.48 -7.50 -14.87
N GLU A 30 6.96 -6.56 -15.66
CA GLU A 30 7.68 -5.33 -15.97
C GLU A 30 7.64 -4.41 -14.75
N HIS A 31 8.81 -4.19 -14.15
CA HIS A 31 8.94 -3.28 -13.01
C HIS A 31 9.47 -1.93 -13.50
N THR A 32 8.74 -0.88 -13.14
CA THR A 32 9.13 0.50 -13.42
C THR A 32 9.21 1.25 -12.10
N THR A 33 10.26 2.02 -11.91
CA THR A 33 10.32 2.96 -10.79
C THR A 33 9.83 4.33 -11.24
N GLY A 34 9.10 5.01 -10.37
CA GLY A 34 8.66 6.37 -10.61
C GLY A 34 9.84 7.34 -10.56
N ILE A 35 9.69 8.48 -11.25
CA ILE A 35 10.54 9.64 -10.99
C ILE A 35 10.29 10.06 -9.54
N ALA A 36 11.36 10.33 -8.77
CA ALA A 36 11.22 10.90 -7.44
C ALA A 36 10.33 12.15 -7.52
N TYR A 37 9.34 12.26 -6.63
CA TYR A 37 8.42 13.42 -6.54
C TYR A 37 7.46 13.65 -7.72
N ASN A 38 7.20 12.67 -8.61
CA ASN A 38 6.08 12.77 -9.55
C ASN A 38 4.75 12.42 -8.84
N SER A 39 4.16 13.41 -8.18
CA SER A 39 2.95 13.32 -7.37
C SER A 39 1.73 12.78 -8.15
N THR A 40 1.63 13.05 -9.45
CA THR A 40 0.46 12.65 -10.25
C THR A 40 0.44 11.14 -10.50
N GLY A 41 1.61 10.52 -10.69
CA GLY A 41 1.72 9.09 -10.94
C GLY A 41 1.49 8.20 -9.71
N GLN A 42 1.50 8.79 -8.51
CA GLN A 42 1.32 8.06 -7.24
C GLN A 42 0.07 8.47 -6.46
N ALA A 43 -0.66 9.51 -6.90
CA ALA A 43 -1.87 10.00 -6.23
C ALA A 43 -2.93 8.92 -5.96
N ILE A 44 -3.07 7.93 -6.85
CA ILE A 44 -4.02 6.82 -6.67
C ILE A 44 -3.61 5.94 -5.46
N VAL A 45 -2.31 5.65 -5.33
CA VAL A 45 -1.77 4.84 -4.24
C VAL A 45 -1.87 5.63 -2.93
N GLU A 46 -1.53 6.92 -2.94
CA GLU A 46 -1.67 7.79 -1.76
C GLU A 46 -3.12 7.92 -1.29
N ARG A 47 -4.07 8.06 -2.23
CA ARG A 47 -5.50 8.07 -1.91
C ARG A 47 -5.94 6.74 -1.30
N ALA A 48 -5.49 5.62 -1.85
CA ALA A 48 -5.78 4.30 -1.29
C ALA A 48 -5.22 4.14 0.13
N HIS A 49 -3.99 4.61 0.38
CA HIS A 49 -3.40 4.62 1.71
C HIS A 49 -4.19 5.48 2.69
N LEU A 50 -4.60 6.69 2.28
CA LEU A 50 -5.42 7.57 3.12
C LEU A 50 -6.76 6.91 3.47
N THR A 51 -7.47 6.38 2.46
CA THR A 51 -8.73 5.67 2.67
C THR A 51 -8.54 4.50 3.64
N LEU A 52 -7.52 3.66 3.42
CA LEU A 52 -7.24 2.53 4.31
C LEU A 52 -6.99 2.99 5.76
N LYS A 53 -6.17 4.01 5.98
CA LYS A 53 -5.91 4.57 7.31
C LYS A 53 -7.20 5.06 7.99
N GLN A 54 -8.06 5.77 7.25
CA GLN A 54 -9.33 6.25 7.76
C GLN A 54 -10.26 5.10 8.17
N TYR A 55 -10.36 4.04 7.37
CA TYR A 55 -11.15 2.86 7.72
C TYR A 55 -10.59 2.13 8.94
N LEU A 56 -9.28 1.94 9.02
CA LEU A 56 -8.63 1.32 10.19
C LEU A 56 -8.88 2.13 11.47
N GLN A 57 -8.83 3.46 11.39
CA GLN A 57 -9.12 4.32 12.53
C GLN A 57 -10.57 4.16 12.99
N LYS A 58 -11.54 4.22 12.07
CA LYS A 58 -12.97 4.01 12.39
C LYS A 58 -13.24 2.65 13.02
N LEU A 59 -12.59 1.60 12.52
CA LEU A 59 -12.70 0.25 13.09
C LEU A 59 -12.16 0.21 14.53
N LYS A 60 -11.00 0.83 14.78
CA LYS A 60 -10.42 0.91 16.12
C LYS A 60 -11.33 1.68 17.09
N GLU A 61 -11.88 2.81 16.65
CA GLU A 61 -12.83 3.62 17.44
C GLU A 61 -14.12 2.85 17.73
N GLY A 62 -14.66 2.13 16.74
CA GLY A 62 -15.83 1.26 16.92
C GLY A 62 -15.58 0.13 17.92
N GLU A 63 -14.41 -0.51 17.88
CA GLU A 63 -14.02 -1.54 18.85
C GLU A 63 -13.85 -0.96 20.27
N ILE A 64 -13.30 0.25 20.40
CA ILE A 64 -13.22 0.96 21.68
C ILE A 64 -14.62 1.27 22.22
N LEU A 65 -15.53 1.75 21.36
CA LEU A 65 -16.91 2.07 21.76
C LEU A 65 -17.67 0.82 22.21
N LYS A 66 -17.57 -0.29 21.47
CA LYS A 66 -18.16 -1.58 21.86
C LYS A 66 -17.63 -2.07 23.20
N ARG A 67 -16.32 -1.94 23.47
CA ARG A 67 -15.72 -2.29 24.76
C ARG A 67 -16.24 -1.39 25.89
N LYS A 68 -16.35 -0.07 25.67
CA LYS A 68 -16.94 0.85 26.66
C LYS A 68 -18.38 0.50 26.99
N ILE A 69 -19.20 0.18 25.99
CA ILE A 69 -20.61 -0.22 26.21
C ILE A 69 -20.68 -1.56 26.95
N LYS A 70 -19.85 -2.55 26.59
CA LYS A 70 -19.87 -3.88 27.20
C LYS A 70 -19.43 -3.92 28.66
N TYR A 71 -18.57 -2.99 29.09
CA TYR A 71 -18.00 -2.92 30.43
C TYR A 71 -18.36 -1.63 31.18
N SER A 72 -19.43 -0.92 30.76
CA SER A 72 -19.98 0.18 31.57
C SER A 72 -20.73 -0.39 32.79
N PRO A 73 -20.57 0.21 33.98
CA PRO A 73 -21.29 -0.21 35.19
C PRO A 73 -22.81 -0.08 35.05
#